data_AF-W9DH57-F1
#
_entry.id   AF-W9DH57-F1
#
_cell.length_a   1.000
_cell.length_b   1.000
_cell.length_c   1.000
_cell.angle_alpha   90.00
_cell.angle_beta   90.00
_cell.angle_gamma   90.00
#
_symmetry.space_group_name_H-M   'P 1'
#
loop_
_entity.id
_entity.type
_entity.pdbx_description
1 polymer ?
#
loop_
_entity_poly.entity_id
_entity_poly.type
_entity_poly.pdbx_seq_one_letter_code
_entity_poly.pdbx_strand_id
1 'polypeptide(L)'
;MIAVDTQIQEVWNPETRTLATEAWQCYNSGAVRASITITWTAVTTDLIAKIGSLADDGDRDAIDLREEIEKAQDHGLTPQGTSAMQRIENKLLDSAQLLELIDSVDKRALERIREDRNLCVHPSLRGLDAPLSTAAEN
;
A
#
# COMPACT_ATOMS: atom_id res chain seq x y z
N MET A 1 -12.41 22.59 3.20
CA MET A 1 -11.52 21.43 3.39
C MET A 1 -12.36 20.36 4.05
N ILE A 2 -12.56 19.20 3.39
CA ILE A 2 -13.29 18.07 3.98
C ILE A 2 -12.36 17.43 5.02
N ALA A 3 -12.89 17.06 6.19
CA ALA A 3 -12.11 16.43 7.23
C ALA A 3 -11.72 14.99 6.83
N VAL A 4 -10.52 14.54 7.20
CA VAL A 4 -9.94 13.26 6.76
C VAL A 4 -10.84 12.06 7.14
N ASP A 5 -11.41 12.10 8.34
CA ASP A 5 -12.37 11.13 8.84
C ASP A 5 -13.62 11.00 7.94
N THR A 6 -14.07 12.10 7.35
CA THR A 6 -15.16 12.12 6.37
C THR A 6 -14.73 11.47 5.06
N GLN A 7 -13.52 11.78 4.56
CA GLN A 7 -13.00 11.18 3.32
C GLN A 7 -12.80 9.67 3.45
N ILE A 8 -12.42 9.18 4.62
CA ILE A 8 -12.30 7.74 4.88
C ILE A 8 -13.64 7.04 4.68
N GLN A 9 -14.77 7.67 4.99
CA GLN A 9 -16.09 7.04 4.78
C GLN A 9 -16.43 6.82 3.30
N GLU A 10 -15.85 7.62 2.40
CA GLU A 10 -16.03 7.51 0.96
C GLU A 10 -15.19 6.37 0.33
N VAL A 11 -14.29 5.75 1.10
CA VAL A 11 -13.51 4.59 0.63
C VAL A 11 -14.47 3.45 0.33
N TRP A 12 -14.54 3.06 -0.95
CA TRP A 12 -15.48 2.06 -1.46
C TRP A 12 -15.28 0.67 -0.81
N ASN A 13 -14.03 0.18 -0.78
CA ASN A 13 -13.72 -1.14 -0.26
C ASN A 13 -13.73 -1.16 1.29
N PRO A 14 -14.54 -2.02 1.96
CA PRO A 14 -14.64 -2.03 3.43
C PRO A 14 -13.35 -2.39 4.17
N GLU A 15 -12.54 -3.28 3.60
CA GLU A 15 -11.25 -3.68 4.19
C GLU A 15 -10.26 -2.51 4.13
N THR A 16 -10.17 -1.86 2.98
CA THR A 16 -9.38 -0.64 2.78
C THR A 16 -9.84 0.46 3.74
N ARG A 17 -11.15 0.66 3.90
CA ARG A 17 -11.70 1.65 4.84
C ARG A 17 -11.27 1.37 6.27
N THR A 18 -11.24 0.10 6.67
CA THR A 18 -10.78 -0.31 8.00
C THR A 18 -9.31 0.05 8.20
N LEU A 19 -8.46 -0.30 7.23
CA LEU A 19 -7.03 0.03 7.25
C LEU A 19 -6.77 1.54 7.26
N ALA A 20 -7.50 2.31 6.44
CA ALA A 20 -7.40 3.77 6.41
C ALA A 20 -7.83 4.40 7.75
N THR A 21 -8.88 3.86 8.38
CA THR A 21 -9.32 4.27 9.72
C THR A 21 -8.24 4.00 10.76
N GLU A 22 -7.62 2.82 10.72
CA GLU A 22 -6.53 2.46 11.64
C GLU A 22 -5.30 3.35 11.44
N ALA A 23 -4.89 3.60 10.19
CA ALA A 23 -3.80 4.53 9.86
C ALA A 23 -4.04 5.93 10.42
N TRP A 24 -5.28 6.42 10.33
CA TRP A 24 -5.71 7.70 10.90
C TRP A 24 -5.68 7.71 12.44
N GLN A 25 -6.08 6.62 13.08
CA GLN A 25 -5.97 6.48 14.55
C GLN A 25 -4.51 6.45 15.01
N CYS A 26 -3.63 5.76 14.29
CA CYS A 26 -2.19 5.77 14.55
C CYS A 26 -1.60 7.18 14.39
N TYR A 27 -2.06 7.94 13.40
CA TYR A 27 -1.62 9.32 13.21
C TYR A 27 -2.00 10.19 14.42
N ASN A 28 -3.27 10.16 14.83
CA ASN A 28 -3.76 10.97 15.95
C ASN A 28 -3.17 10.59 17.32
N SER A 29 -2.73 9.34 17.48
CA SER A 29 -2.06 8.88 18.71
C SER A 29 -0.55 9.10 18.72
N GLY A 30 0.03 9.69 17.65
CA GLY A 30 1.47 9.92 17.52
C GLY A 30 2.27 8.67 17.15
N ALA A 31 1.61 7.56 16.80
CA ALA A 31 2.25 6.33 16.33
C ALA A 31 2.64 6.43 14.84
N VAL A 32 3.52 7.38 14.50
CA VAL A 32 3.84 7.78 13.12
C VAL A 32 4.32 6.62 12.24
N ARG A 33 5.24 5.78 12.74
CA ARG A 33 5.74 4.61 11.98
C ARG A 33 4.62 3.60 11.65
N ALA A 34 3.69 3.39 12.58
CA ALA A 34 2.54 2.52 12.37
C ALA A 34 1.58 3.16 11.36
N SER A 35 1.29 4.45 11.50
CA SER A 35 0.44 5.20 10.57
C SER A 35 0.95 5.11 9.13
N ILE A 36 2.25 5.31 8.88
CA ILE A 36 2.86 5.18 7.55
C ILE A 36 2.74 3.74 7.03
N THR A 37 3.06 2.76 7.87
CA THR A 37 3.02 1.34 7.47
C THR A 37 1.61 0.90 7.09
N ILE A 38 0.61 1.25 7.90
CA ILE A 38 -0.79 0.91 7.67
C ILE A 38 -1.37 1.70 6.50
N THR A 39 -0.97 2.96 6.30
CA THR A 39 -1.35 3.74 5.12
C THR A 39 -0.92 3.02 3.85
N TRP A 40 0.31 2.53 3.80
CA TRP A 40 0.79 1.77 2.65
C TRP A 40 0.03 0.44 2.48
N THR A 41 -0.25 -0.27 3.57
CA THR A 41 -1.11 -1.46 3.53
C THR A 41 -2.48 -1.13 2.92
N ALA A 42 -3.14 -0.06 3.36
CA ALA A 42 -4.42 0.38 2.82
C ALA A 42 -4.34 0.67 1.31
N VAL A 43 -3.29 1.36 0.85
CA VAL A 43 -3.06 1.63 -0.58
C VAL A 43 -2.93 0.32 -1.37
N THR A 44 -2.11 -0.62 -0.91
CA THR A 44 -1.92 -1.89 -1.63
C THR A 44 -3.21 -2.72 -1.68
N THR A 45 -3.97 -2.76 -0.59
CA THR A 45 -5.27 -3.44 -0.53
C THR A 45 -6.30 -2.80 -1.47
N ASP A 46 -6.37 -1.46 -1.51
CA ASP A 46 -7.29 -0.73 -2.37
C ASP A 46 -7.00 -0.97 -3.86
N LEU A 47 -5.73 -0.88 -4.24
CA LEU A 47 -5.30 -1.11 -5.62
C LEU A 47 -5.59 -2.54 -6.06
N ILE A 48 -5.28 -3.54 -5.21
CA ILE A 48 -5.58 -4.95 -5.50
C ILE A 48 -7.09 -5.16 -5.65
N ALA A 49 -7.92 -4.56 -4.79
CA ALA A 49 -9.38 -4.66 -4.89
C ALA A 49 -9.91 -4.03 -6.19
N LYS A 50 -9.38 -2.87 -6.59
CA LYS A 50 -9.74 -2.20 -7.85
C LYS A 50 -9.30 -3.00 -9.08
N ILE A 51 -8.10 -3.58 -9.06
CA ILE A 51 -7.61 -4.52 -10.09
C ILE A 51 -8.56 -5.71 -10.21
N GLY A 52 -9.00 -6.28 -9.07
CA GLY A 52 -9.99 -7.34 -9.06
C GLY A 52 -11.31 -6.94 -9.74
N SER A 53 -11.82 -5.74 -9.44
CA SER A 53 -13.03 -5.21 -10.07
C SER A 53 -12.86 -5.03 -11.60
N LEU A 54 -11.73 -4.48 -12.05
CA LEU A 54 -11.45 -4.35 -13.49
C LEU A 54 -11.35 -5.71 -14.18
N ALA A 55 -10.77 -6.70 -13.51
CA ALA A 55 -10.69 -8.06 -14.03
C ALA A 55 -12.07 -8.73 -14.13
N ASP A 56 -12.97 -8.45 -13.20
CA ASP A 56 -14.38 -8.89 -13.25
C ASP A 56 -15.14 -8.23 -14.41
N ASP A 57 -14.80 -6.98 -14.74
CA ASP A 57 -15.34 -6.24 -15.89
C ASP A 57 -14.71 -6.66 -17.24
N GLY A 58 -13.72 -7.56 -17.21
CA GLY A 58 -13.12 -8.17 -18.41
C GLY A 58 -11.87 -7.48 -18.95
N ASP A 59 -11.26 -6.56 -18.18
CA ASP A 59 -9.97 -5.98 -18.56
C ASP A 59 -8.86 -7.05 -18.56
N ARG A 60 -8.17 -7.20 -19.70
CA ARG A 60 -7.21 -8.29 -19.89
C ARG A 60 -5.96 -8.13 -19.03
N ASP A 61 -5.43 -6.92 -18.91
CA ASP A 61 -4.21 -6.66 -18.16
C ASP A 61 -4.48 -6.80 -16.65
N ALA A 62 -5.69 -6.45 -16.21
CA ALA A 62 -6.15 -6.69 -14.84
C ALA A 62 -6.34 -8.18 -14.54
N ILE A 63 -6.89 -8.97 -15.49
CA ILE A 63 -7.02 -10.43 -15.36
C ILE A 63 -5.65 -11.09 -15.18
N ASP A 64 -4.67 -10.75 -16.02
CA ASP A 64 -3.32 -11.31 -15.94
C ASP A 64 -2.68 -11.03 -14.58
N LEU A 65 -2.86 -9.82 -14.04
CA LEU A 65 -2.36 -9.44 -12.73
C LEU A 65 -3.12 -10.12 -11.58
N ARG A 66 -4.45 -10.27 -11.69
CA ARG A 66 -5.25 -11.04 -10.72
C ARG A 66 -4.78 -12.48 -10.64
N GLU A 67 -4.55 -13.13 -11.77
CA GLU A 67 -4.05 -14.51 -11.79
C GLU A 67 -2.67 -14.63 -11.14
N GLU A 68 -1.80 -13.64 -11.31
CA GLU A 68 -0.48 -13.62 -10.64
C GLU A 68 -0.62 -13.50 -9.12
N ILE A 69 -1.56 -12.66 -8.65
CA ILE A 69 -1.89 -12.52 -7.23
C ILE A 69 -2.45 -13.84 -6.68
N GLU A 70 -3.39 -14.47 -7.37
CA GLU A 70 -3.96 -15.76 -6.97
C GLU A 70 -2.88 -16.86 -6.90
N LYS A 71 -2.00 -16.94 -7.89
CA LYS A 71 -0.85 -17.87 -7.88
C LYS A 71 0.08 -17.62 -6.69
N ALA A 72 0.29 -16.35 -6.31
CA ALA A 72 1.08 -16.03 -5.12
C ALA A 72 0.36 -16.45 -3.82
N GLN A 73 -0.96 -16.27 -3.76
CA GLN A 73 -1.81 -16.67 -2.64
C GLN A 73 -1.89 -18.19 -2.47
N ASP A 74 -1.88 -18.97 -3.55
CA ASP A 74 -1.85 -20.44 -3.53
C ASP A 74 -0.62 -21.00 -2.80
N HIS A 75 0.51 -20.26 -2.82
CA HIS A 75 1.70 -20.61 -2.05
C HIS A 75 1.56 -20.32 -0.55
N GLY A 76 0.53 -19.59 -0.12
CA GLY A 76 0.23 -19.27 1.28
C GLY A 76 1.37 -18.53 2.00
N LEU A 77 1.39 -18.64 3.33
CA LEU A 77 2.44 -18.04 4.18
C LEU A 77 3.73 -18.89 4.15
N THR A 78 4.32 -19.01 2.97
CA THR A 78 5.61 -19.66 2.73
C THR A 78 6.63 -18.64 2.23
N PRO A 79 7.95 -18.90 2.32
CA PRO A 79 8.95 -18.00 1.73
C PRO A 79 8.71 -17.71 0.25
N GLN A 80 8.17 -18.68 -0.49
CA GLN A 80 7.79 -18.52 -1.89
C GLN A 80 6.60 -17.56 -2.06
N GLY A 81 5.51 -17.77 -1.31
CA GLY A 81 4.33 -16.88 -1.35
C GLY A 81 4.67 -15.46 -0.92
N THR A 82 5.43 -15.29 0.16
CA THR A 82 5.92 -13.99 0.62
C THR A 82 6.78 -13.29 -0.44
N SER A 83 7.72 -14.01 -1.06
CA SER A 83 8.58 -13.43 -2.11
C SER A 83 7.78 -13.07 -3.37
N ALA A 84 6.77 -13.87 -3.72
CA ALA A 84 5.89 -13.59 -4.86
C ALA A 84 5.07 -12.32 -4.62
N MET A 85 4.43 -12.19 -3.45
CA MET A 85 3.69 -10.99 -3.07
C MET A 85 4.58 -9.74 -3.02
N GLN A 86 5.81 -9.85 -2.52
CA GLN A 86 6.78 -8.73 -2.54
C GLN A 86 7.12 -8.29 -3.97
N ARG A 87 7.22 -9.22 -4.93
CA ARG A 87 7.46 -8.87 -6.34
C ARG A 87 6.26 -8.17 -6.96
N ILE A 88 5.04 -8.62 -6.64
CA ILE A 88 3.80 -7.96 -7.05
C ILE A 88 3.75 -6.54 -6.50
N GLU A 89 4.02 -6.38 -5.20
CA GLU A 89 4.05 -5.07 -4.54
C GLU A 89 5.03 -4.08 -5.19
N ASN A 90 6.20 -4.56 -5.62
CA ASN A 90 7.21 -3.71 -6.26
C ASN A 90 6.74 -3.08 -7.59
N LYS A 91 5.90 -3.80 -8.35
CA LYS A 91 5.36 -3.34 -9.63
C LYS A 91 3.92 -2.81 -9.55
N LEU A 92 3.27 -2.90 -8.38
CA LEU A 92 1.85 -2.61 -8.23
C LEU A 92 1.48 -1.19 -8.69
N LEU A 93 2.32 -0.19 -8.39
CA LEU A 93 2.07 1.19 -8.83
C LEU A 93 2.25 1.37 -10.34
N ASP A 94 3.16 0.61 -10.97
CA ASP A 94 3.30 0.60 -12.43
C ASP A 94 2.05 0.00 -13.08
N SER A 95 1.57 -1.14 -12.55
CA SER A 95 0.34 -1.78 -13.00
C SER A 95 -0.89 -0.88 -12.80
N ALA A 96 -1.01 -0.23 -11.64
CA ALA A 96 -2.12 0.68 -11.36
C ALA A 96 -2.13 1.88 -12.33
N GLN A 97 -0.95 2.40 -12.69
CA GLN A 97 -0.84 3.46 -13.68
C GLN A 97 -1.20 2.96 -15.10
N LEU A 98 -0.77 1.76 -15.47
CA LEU A 98 -1.11 1.14 -16.76
C LEU A 98 -2.63 0.94 -16.91
N LEU A 99 -3.29 0.53 -15.82
CA LEU A 99 -4.73 0.34 -15.73
C LEU A 99 -5.52 1.65 -15.50
N GLU A 100 -4.85 2.79 -15.58
CA GLU A 100 -5.45 4.12 -15.40
C GLU A 100 -6.17 4.32 -14.04
N LEU A 101 -5.84 3.53 -13.02
CA LEU A 101 -6.38 3.66 -11.66
C LEU A 101 -5.78 4.85 -10.91
N ILE A 102 -4.57 5.26 -11.30
CA ILE A 102 -3.82 6.39 -10.76
C ILE A 102 -3.09 7.10 -11.89
N ASP A 103 -2.82 8.39 -11.73
CA ASP A 103 -2.00 9.13 -12.68
C ASP A 103 -0.51 9.16 -12.28
N SER A 104 0.31 9.86 -13.08
CA SER A 104 1.75 9.99 -12.82
C SER A 104 2.10 10.78 -11.55
N VAL A 105 1.24 11.71 -11.13
CA VAL A 105 1.42 12.52 -9.93
C VAL A 105 1.08 11.69 -8.70
N ASP A 106 -0.03 10.96 -8.75
CA ASP A 106 -0.46 10.00 -7.73
C ASP A 106 0.63 8.94 -7.51
N LYS A 107 1.12 8.34 -8.59
CA LYS A 107 2.21 7.34 -8.53
C LYS A 107 3.42 7.87 -7.77
N ARG A 108 3.88 9.08 -8.09
CA ARG A 108 5.03 9.71 -7.41
C ARG A 108 4.75 9.95 -5.92
N ALA A 109 3.53 10.32 -5.55
CA ALA A 109 3.16 10.50 -4.16
C ALA A 109 3.13 9.15 -3.41
N LEU A 110 2.57 8.12 -4.01
CA LEU A 110 2.51 6.77 -3.45
C LEU A 110 3.90 6.10 -3.35
N GLU A 111 4.80 6.36 -4.30
CA GLU A 111 6.20 5.91 -4.24
C GLU A 111 6.91 6.43 -2.99
N ARG A 112 6.70 7.71 -2.63
CA ARG A 112 7.27 8.29 -1.40
C ARG A 112 6.74 7.58 -0.14
N ILE A 113 5.44 7.30 -0.10
CA ILE A 113 4.83 6.55 1.01
C ILE A 113 5.46 5.15 1.12
N ARG A 114 5.68 4.47 -0.02
CA ARG A 114 6.36 3.16 -0.05
C ARG A 114 7.80 3.24 0.47
N GLU A 115 8.55 4.25 0.06
CA GLU A 115 9.92 4.50 0.53
C GLU A 115 9.96 4.77 2.04
N ASP A 116 9.07 5.63 2.53
CA ASP A 116 8.94 5.93 3.95
C ASP A 116 8.54 4.69 4.76
N ARG A 117 7.64 3.85 4.23
CA ARG A 117 7.30 2.55 4.83
C ARG A 117 8.53 1.65 4.88
N ASN A 118 9.28 1.54 3.79
CA ASN A 118 10.50 0.72 3.75
C ASN A 118 11.49 1.15 4.84
N LEU A 119 11.69 2.46 5.04
CA LEU A 119 12.51 2.98 6.13
C LEU A 119 11.92 2.70 7.52
N CYS A 120 10.59 2.72 7.66
CA CYS A 120 9.92 2.40 8.91
C CYS A 120 10.13 0.93 9.32
N VAL A 121 10.12 -0.01 8.38
CA VAL A 121 10.22 -1.46 8.68
C VAL A 121 11.64 -2.02 8.53
N HIS A 122 12.50 -1.33 7.79
CA HIS A 122 13.92 -1.67 7.61
C HIS A 122 14.81 -0.49 8.04
N PRO A 123 14.85 -0.15 9.35
CA PRO A 123 15.61 1.00 9.83
C PRO A 123 17.12 0.90 9.55
N SER A 124 17.65 -0.31 9.34
CA SER A 124 19.05 -0.56 8.96
C SER A 124 19.44 0.06 7.61
N LEU A 125 18.49 0.43 6.76
CA LEU A 125 18.76 1.17 5.52
C LEU A 125 19.34 2.57 5.77
N ARG A 126 19.21 3.12 6.99
CA ARG A 126 19.81 4.42 7.34
C ARG A 126 21.33 4.37 7.55
N GLY A 127 21.95 3.20 7.44
CA GLY A 127 23.36 3.00 7.78
C GLY A 127 23.54 2.77 9.28
N LEU A 128 24.55 1.98 9.65
CA LEU A 128 24.75 1.54 11.06
C LEU A 128 25.08 2.70 12.01
N ASP A 129 25.65 3.78 11.49
CA ASP A 129 26.10 4.95 12.26
C ASP A 129 25.10 6.11 12.25
N ALA A 130 23.94 5.96 11.60
CA ALA A 130 22.92 6.98 11.64
C ALA A 130 22.28 7.03 13.03
N PRO A 131 22.22 8.21 13.67
CA PRO A 131 21.54 8.34 14.95
C PRO A 131 20.08 7.88 14.81
N LEU A 132 19.56 7.25 15.86
CA LEU A 132 18.13 6.93 16.00
C LEU A 132 17.34 8.24 16.00
N SER A 133 17.00 8.75 14.82
CA SER A 133 16.05 9.84 14.68
C SER A 133 14.68 9.29 15.09
N THR A 134 14.25 9.68 16.29
CA THR A 134 12.84 9.56 16.67
C THR A 134 12.09 10.53 15.77
N ALA A 135 11.05 10.05 15.09
CA ALA A 135 10.22 10.82 14.16
C ALA A 135 9.39 11.93 14.85
N ALA A 136 9.84 12.44 16.00
CA ALA A 136 9.19 13.43 16.84
C ALA A 136 9.95 14.78 16.86
N GLU A 137 11.06 14.91 16.14
CA GLU A 137 11.77 16.19 15.97
C GLU A 137 11.56 16.70 14.55
N ASN A 138 10.46 17.45 14.34
CA ASN A 138 10.32 18.62 13.45
C ASN A 138 8.86 19.08 13.41
#